data_AF-A0A7X6I5J0-F1
#
_entry.id   AF-A0A7X6I5J0-F1
#
_cell.length_a   1.000
_cell.length_b   1.000
_cell.length_c   1.000
_cell.angle_alpha   90.00
_cell.angle_beta   90.00
_cell.angle_gamma   90.00
#
_symmetry.space_group_name_H-M   'P 1'
#
loop_
_entity.id
_entity.type
_entity.pdbx_description
1 polymer ?
#
loop_
_entity_poly.entity_id
_entity_poly.type
_entity_poly.pdbx_seq_one_letter_code
_entity_poly.pdbx_strand_id
1 'polypeptide(L)'
;MALHAQASLSRRGLLSAAAAACLPLPALATAIYTPHELRQAYRREVRQRLDVPPEEVRVYGGVSELQLFSGRQELLAPQYLLVVDRNPHVQAAFLFWRLVPGSYELVGASPVSTGRDPASAVDAVRGLLEEVVAADGACPTAVPRPCRSSDLRVYDFGWPRGHARSARRDLRVRVRGADGAAARQLGRPCAEDCILLPASLVMFLDEYGVLDEGSARPQRHVLPFRGRHLLVVDSERDERPGWSPPPLA
;
A
#
# COMPACT_ATOMS: atom_id res chain seq x y z
N MET A 1 38.34 28.77 86.06
CA MET A 1 39.51 28.87 85.16
C MET A 1 39.00 28.92 83.74
N ALA A 2 39.50 29.90 83.00
CA ALA A 2 39.01 30.34 81.71
C ALA A 2 39.52 29.50 80.53
N LEU A 3 38.86 29.69 79.38
CA LEU A 3 39.38 29.90 78.01
C LEU A 3 38.69 29.03 76.93
N HIS A 4 38.12 29.74 75.95
CA HIS A 4 38.14 29.54 74.48
C HIS A 4 37.64 28.18 73.90
N ALA A 5 37.00 28.09 72.73
CA ALA A 5 36.91 28.97 71.58
C ALA A 5 35.64 28.64 70.77
N GLN A 6 35.08 29.64 70.08
CA GLN A 6 34.17 29.43 68.95
C GLN A 6 34.97 28.94 67.73
N ALA A 7 34.42 28.02 66.95
CA ALA A 7 34.66 27.96 65.51
C ALA A 7 33.49 27.27 64.79
N SER A 8 32.96 28.00 63.83
CA SER A 8 31.94 27.65 62.84
C SER A 8 32.26 26.40 62.03
N LEU A 9 31.22 25.69 61.55
CA LEU A 9 30.93 25.57 60.10
C LEU A 9 29.77 24.60 59.80
N SER A 10 29.01 25.02 58.78
CA SER A 10 28.25 24.19 57.83
C SER A 10 26.88 23.64 58.26
N ARG A 11 25.87 24.52 58.20
CA ARG A 11 24.54 24.13 57.71
C ARG A 11 24.66 23.83 56.21
N ARG A 12 24.42 22.58 55.81
CA ARG A 12 23.85 22.16 54.50
C ARG A 12 23.69 20.63 54.48
N GLY A 13 22.68 20.14 55.20
CA GLY A 13 22.13 18.82 54.94
C GLY A 13 21.22 18.91 53.73
N LEU A 14 21.70 18.43 52.58
CA LEU A 14 20.95 18.31 51.34
C LEU A 14 19.74 17.38 51.53
N LEU A 15 18.53 17.94 51.53
CA LEU A 15 17.33 17.22 51.14
C LEU A 15 17.43 16.95 49.63
N SER A 16 18.03 15.84 49.23
CA SER A 16 17.86 15.33 47.87
C SER A 16 16.46 14.75 47.76
N ALA A 17 15.53 15.61 47.33
CA ALA A 17 14.27 15.16 46.78
C ALA A 17 14.57 14.28 45.56
N ALA A 18 14.28 12.98 45.67
CA ALA A 18 14.20 12.10 44.52
C ALA A 18 12.96 12.53 43.70
N ALA A 19 13.13 13.56 42.87
CA ALA A 19 12.20 13.86 41.82
C ALA A 19 12.32 12.73 40.79
N ALA A 20 11.47 11.72 40.93
CA ALA A 20 11.20 10.76 39.87
C ALA A 20 10.70 11.58 38.68
N ALA A 21 11.60 11.87 37.75
CA ALA A 21 11.26 12.43 36.45
C ALA A 21 10.38 11.40 35.75
N CYS A 22 9.06 11.54 35.91
CA CYS A 22 8.11 11.03 34.93
C CYS A 22 8.40 11.76 33.62
N LEU A 23 9.37 11.25 32.87
CA LEU A 23 9.50 11.58 31.46
C LEU A 23 8.17 11.16 30.82
N PRO A 24 7.43 12.08 30.18
CA PRO A 24 6.28 11.65 29.40
C PRO A 24 6.82 10.75 28.29
N LEU A 25 6.54 9.45 28.38
CA LEU A 25 6.62 8.57 27.22
C LEU A 25 5.83 9.29 26.12
N PRO A 26 6.42 9.59 24.95
CA PRO A 26 5.63 10.07 23.84
C PRO A 26 4.65 8.94 23.54
N ALA A 27 3.38 9.14 23.92
CA ALA A 27 2.30 8.35 23.37
C ALA A 27 2.41 8.60 21.87
N LEU A 28 2.93 7.63 21.12
CA LEU A 28 2.73 7.59 19.69
C LEU A 28 1.22 7.51 19.53
N ALA A 29 0.57 8.66 19.35
CA ALA A 29 -0.83 8.74 19.04
C ALA A 29 -0.98 8.03 17.70
N THR A 30 -1.23 6.73 17.75
CA THR A 30 -1.42 5.93 16.56
C THR A 30 -2.81 6.30 16.07
N ALA A 31 -2.87 7.22 15.10
CA ALA A 31 -4.14 7.62 14.53
C ALA A 31 -4.81 6.35 13.95
N ILE A 32 -6.07 6.13 14.36
CA ILE A 32 -6.90 5.06 13.82
C ILE A 32 -7.58 5.64 12.58
N TYR A 33 -7.41 5.00 11.43
CA TYR A 33 -8.04 5.43 10.18
C TYR A 33 -9.26 4.56 9.86
N THR A 34 -10.41 5.20 9.72
CA THR A 34 -11.60 4.60 9.10
C THR A 34 -11.43 4.51 7.58
N PRO A 35 -12.21 3.65 6.88
CA PRO A 35 -12.22 3.62 5.40
C PRO A 35 -12.52 4.99 4.77
N HIS A 36 -13.38 5.80 5.42
CA HIS A 36 -13.69 7.15 4.97
C HIS A 36 -12.47 8.08 5.09
N GLU A 37 -11.77 8.07 6.22
CA GLU A 37 -10.55 8.87 6.42
C GLU A 37 -9.43 8.41 5.48
N LEU A 38 -9.31 7.11 5.23
CA LEU A 38 -8.35 6.56 4.27
C LEU A 38 -8.65 7.06 2.85
N ARG A 39 -9.92 7.14 2.45
CA ARG A 39 -10.34 7.75 1.17
C ARG A 39 -9.97 9.24 1.10
N GLN A 40 -10.15 9.99 2.20
CA GLN A 40 -9.73 11.39 2.26
C GLN A 40 -8.21 11.54 2.15
N ALA A 41 -7.45 10.70 2.85
CA ALA A 41 -6.00 10.64 2.77
C ALA A 41 -5.54 10.33 1.33
N TYR A 42 -6.13 9.32 0.70
CA TYR A 42 -5.86 8.95 -0.69
C TYR A 42 -5.99 10.16 -1.63
N ARG A 43 -7.08 10.93 -1.49
CA ARG A 43 -7.33 12.12 -2.32
C ARG A 43 -6.30 13.23 -2.13
N ARG A 44 -5.68 13.33 -0.96
CA ARG A 44 -4.67 14.36 -0.65
C ARG A 44 -3.27 13.94 -1.08
N GLU A 45 -2.95 12.65 -0.93
CA GLU A 45 -1.58 12.15 -1.02
C GLU A 45 -1.24 11.49 -2.36
N VAL A 46 -2.22 10.84 -3.00
CA VAL A 46 -2.03 10.19 -4.30
C VAL A 46 -2.20 11.21 -5.42
N ARG A 47 -1.15 11.41 -6.22
CA ARG A 47 -1.14 12.44 -7.26
C ARG A 47 -1.84 12.00 -8.53
N GLN A 48 -1.39 10.89 -9.13
CA GLN A 48 -1.99 10.32 -10.34
C GLN A 48 -3.22 9.50 -9.96
N ARG A 49 -4.40 10.11 -10.09
CA ARG A 49 -5.69 9.53 -9.75
C ARG A 49 -6.58 9.45 -10.99
N LEU A 50 -7.51 8.52 -10.99
CA LEU A 50 -8.58 8.38 -11.97
C LEU A 50 -9.92 8.73 -11.34
N ASP A 51 -10.71 9.53 -12.04
CA ASP A 51 -12.08 9.87 -11.64
C ASP A 51 -13.04 8.82 -12.20
N VAL A 52 -13.18 7.73 -11.45
CA VAL A 52 -13.99 6.56 -11.84
C VAL A 52 -15.47 6.82 -11.57
N PRO A 53 -16.35 6.72 -12.59
CA PRO A 53 -17.79 6.88 -12.41
C PRO A 53 -18.40 5.84 -11.45
N PRO A 54 -19.46 6.18 -10.69
CA PRO A 54 -20.06 5.25 -9.73
C PRO A 54 -20.53 3.91 -10.31
N GLU A 55 -20.96 3.90 -11.57
CA GLU A 55 -21.33 2.68 -12.29
C GLU A 55 -20.14 1.76 -12.53
N GLU A 56 -18.99 2.32 -12.85
CA GLU A 56 -17.74 1.58 -13.05
C GLU A 56 -17.24 1.02 -11.73
N VAL A 57 -17.37 1.78 -10.64
CA VAL A 57 -17.10 1.27 -9.28
C VAL A 57 -17.91 0.01 -8.97
N ARG A 58 -19.20 -0.01 -9.34
CA ARG A 58 -20.05 -1.20 -9.15
C ARG A 58 -19.63 -2.36 -10.05
N VAL A 59 -19.28 -2.09 -11.32
CA VAL A 59 -18.80 -3.11 -12.26
C VAL A 59 -17.53 -3.76 -11.72
N TYR A 60 -16.52 -2.98 -11.34
CA TYR A 60 -15.26 -3.54 -10.82
C TYR A 60 -15.43 -4.22 -9.46
N GLY A 61 -16.32 -3.75 -8.59
CA GLY A 61 -16.69 -4.48 -7.37
C GLY A 61 -17.28 -5.87 -7.70
N GLY A 62 -18.19 -5.95 -8.67
CA GLY A 62 -18.80 -7.20 -9.12
C GLY A 62 -17.80 -8.16 -9.79
N VAL A 63 -16.98 -7.66 -10.72
CA VAL A 63 -15.90 -8.44 -11.35
C VAL A 63 -14.94 -8.98 -10.28
N SER A 64 -14.62 -8.16 -9.28
CA SER A 64 -13.75 -8.57 -8.19
C SER A 64 -14.34 -9.74 -7.39
N GLU A 65 -15.63 -9.67 -7.05
CA GLU A 65 -16.32 -10.74 -6.33
C GLU A 65 -16.39 -12.03 -7.15
N LEU A 66 -16.69 -11.94 -8.44
CA LEU A 66 -16.73 -13.11 -9.34
C LEU A 66 -15.38 -13.82 -9.45
N GLN A 67 -14.29 -13.05 -9.50
CA GLN A 67 -12.93 -13.60 -9.56
C GLN A 67 -12.52 -14.26 -8.23
N LEU A 68 -12.87 -13.67 -7.09
CA LEU A 68 -12.66 -14.29 -5.77
C LEU A 68 -13.43 -15.60 -5.65
N PHE A 69 -14.71 -15.62 -6.07
CA PHE A 69 -15.55 -16.82 -6.06
C PHE A 69 -14.99 -17.93 -6.97
N SER A 70 -14.59 -17.57 -8.20
CA SER A 70 -14.03 -18.52 -9.17
C SER A 70 -12.71 -19.14 -8.70
N GLY A 71 -11.91 -18.36 -7.94
CA GLY A 71 -10.70 -18.84 -7.28
C GLY A 71 -10.95 -19.75 -6.07
N ARG A 72 -12.21 -20.00 -5.70
CA ARG A 72 -12.63 -20.69 -4.47
C ARG A 72 -12.05 -20.05 -3.20
N GLN A 73 -11.89 -18.72 -3.24
CA GLN A 73 -11.37 -17.96 -2.11
C GLN A 73 -12.51 -17.39 -1.28
N GLU A 74 -12.62 -17.82 -0.03
CA GLU A 74 -13.57 -17.23 0.91
C GLU A 74 -12.87 -16.12 1.70
N LEU A 75 -12.94 -14.90 1.18
CA LEU A 75 -12.60 -13.71 1.96
C LEU A 75 -13.81 -13.36 2.84
N LEU A 76 -13.84 -13.88 4.07
CA LEU A 76 -14.98 -13.70 4.98
C LEU A 76 -14.88 -12.44 5.84
N ALA A 77 -13.66 -11.99 6.14
CA ALA A 77 -13.43 -10.79 6.95
C ALA A 77 -13.41 -9.52 6.07
N PRO A 78 -13.86 -8.37 6.62
CA PRO A 78 -13.67 -7.08 5.97
C PRO A 78 -12.19 -6.81 5.74
N GLN A 79 -11.83 -6.35 4.54
CA GLN A 79 -10.43 -6.06 4.21
C GLN A 79 -10.25 -5.13 3.02
N TYR A 80 -9.07 -4.51 2.91
CA TYR A 80 -8.66 -3.80 1.70
C TYR A 80 -8.14 -4.75 0.61
N LEU A 81 -8.45 -4.44 -0.64
CA LEU A 81 -8.03 -5.19 -1.81
C LEU A 81 -7.45 -4.23 -2.85
N LEU A 82 -6.26 -4.54 -3.36
CA LEU A 82 -5.73 -3.87 -4.54
C LEU A 82 -6.19 -4.66 -5.77
N VAL A 83 -7.01 -4.05 -6.62
CA VAL A 83 -7.49 -4.66 -7.86
C VAL A 83 -6.81 -3.97 -9.03
N VAL A 84 -6.26 -4.73 -9.97
CA VAL A 84 -5.59 -4.21 -11.16
C VAL A 84 -6.26 -4.76 -12.39
N ASP A 85 -6.78 -3.86 -13.23
CA ASP A 85 -7.22 -4.20 -14.58
C ASP A 85 -6.06 -4.08 -15.56
N ARG A 86 -5.62 -5.24 -16.06
CA ARG A 86 -4.53 -5.34 -17.03
C ARG A 86 -4.97 -5.20 -18.48
N ASN A 87 -6.25 -4.99 -18.75
CA ASN A 87 -6.72 -4.77 -20.10
C ASN A 87 -5.98 -3.57 -20.74
N PRO A 88 -5.42 -3.69 -21.96
CA PRO A 88 -4.69 -2.61 -22.64
C PRO A 88 -5.48 -1.31 -22.84
N HIS A 89 -6.81 -1.42 -22.91
CA HIS A 89 -7.72 -0.29 -23.04
C HIS A 89 -8.03 0.37 -21.70
N VAL A 90 -7.76 -0.29 -20.56
CA VAL A 90 -8.05 0.24 -19.23
C VAL A 90 -6.80 0.62 -18.47
N GLN A 91 -5.93 -0.32 -18.10
CA GLN A 91 -4.72 -0.08 -17.31
C GLN A 91 -4.97 0.76 -16.06
N ALA A 92 -5.85 0.28 -15.17
CA ALA A 92 -6.22 0.96 -13.92
C ALA A 92 -6.04 0.08 -12.69
N ALA A 93 -5.61 0.68 -11.59
CA ALA A 93 -5.58 0.08 -10.26
C ALA A 93 -6.67 0.72 -9.39
N PHE A 94 -7.42 -0.11 -8.66
CA PHE A 94 -8.46 0.28 -7.73
C PHE A 94 -8.09 -0.22 -6.33
N LEU A 95 -8.10 0.68 -5.36
CA LEU A 95 -8.04 0.30 -3.96
C LEU A 95 -9.47 0.24 -3.42
N PHE A 96 -9.94 -0.97 -3.14
CA PHE A 96 -11.25 -1.21 -2.55
C PHE A 96 -11.14 -1.53 -1.08
N TRP A 97 -12.12 -1.08 -0.30
CA TRP A 97 -12.48 -1.70 0.96
C TRP A 97 -13.67 -2.62 0.72
N ARG A 98 -13.51 -3.90 1.04
CA ARG A 98 -14.58 -4.90 0.95
C ARG A 98 -15.08 -5.18 2.36
N LEU A 99 -16.35 -4.88 2.63
CA LEU A 99 -16.94 -5.12 3.95
C LEU A 99 -17.40 -6.57 4.11
N VAL A 100 -18.17 -7.05 3.13
CA VAL A 100 -18.72 -8.41 3.02
C VAL A 100 -18.81 -8.78 1.54
N PRO A 101 -19.05 -10.06 1.17
CA PRO A 101 -19.29 -10.43 -0.22
C PRO A 101 -20.27 -9.51 -0.95
N GLY A 102 -19.84 -8.98 -2.09
CA GLY A 102 -20.63 -8.05 -2.92
C GLY A 102 -20.72 -6.60 -2.40
N SER A 103 -20.15 -6.27 -1.24
CA SER A 103 -20.16 -4.91 -0.68
C SER A 103 -18.78 -4.27 -0.77
N TYR A 104 -18.58 -3.47 -1.83
CA TYR A 104 -17.33 -2.80 -2.14
C TYR A 104 -17.45 -1.29 -2.04
N GLU A 105 -16.46 -0.67 -1.43
CA GLU A 105 -16.30 0.77 -1.34
C GLU A 105 -14.97 1.19 -1.95
N LEU A 106 -14.99 2.10 -2.94
CA LEU A 106 -13.75 2.60 -3.54
C LEU A 106 -13.06 3.60 -2.61
N VAL A 107 -11.81 3.30 -2.23
CA VAL A 107 -10.91 4.24 -1.56
C VAL A 107 -10.29 5.19 -2.59
N GLY A 108 -9.90 4.67 -3.76
CA GLY A 108 -9.45 5.46 -4.88
C GLY A 108 -8.92 4.62 -6.04
N ALA A 109 -8.68 5.26 -7.17
CA ALA A 109 -8.15 4.60 -8.37
C ALA A 109 -7.02 5.42 -9.01
N SER A 110 -6.07 4.72 -9.62
CA SER A 110 -4.87 5.28 -10.25
C SER A 110 -4.58 4.56 -11.58
N PRO A 111 -3.93 5.23 -12.55
CA PRO A 111 -3.41 4.53 -13.71
C PRO A 111 -2.31 3.55 -13.28
N VAL A 112 -2.23 2.41 -13.97
CA VAL A 112 -1.21 1.39 -13.76
C VAL A 112 -0.47 1.13 -15.08
N SER A 113 0.73 0.56 -15.02
CA SER A 113 1.32 -0.10 -16.20
C SER A 113 1.57 -1.57 -15.86
N THR A 114 0.94 -2.46 -16.61
CA THR A 114 1.11 -3.90 -16.50
C THR A 114 2.07 -4.42 -17.56
N GLY A 115 2.29 -5.74 -17.56
CA GLY A 115 3.13 -6.46 -18.51
C GLY A 115 2.90 -6.04 -19.96
N ARG A 116 4.00 -5.82 -20.69
CA ARG A 116 4.03 -5.53 -22.13
C ARG A 116 3.85 -6.77 -22.99
N ASP A 117 4.33 -7.90 -22.47
CA ASP A 117 4.39 -9.18 -23.17
C ASP A 117 3.28 -10.11 -22.62
N PRO A 118 2.46 -10.73 -23.48
CA PRO A 118 1.56 -11.81 -23.10
C PRO A 118 2.22 -12.95 -22.31
N ALA A 119 3.54 -13.13 -22.45
CA ALA A 119 4.34 -14.08 -21.71
C ALA A 119 4.88 -13.55 -20.35
N SER A 120 4.63 -12.29 -20.02
CA SER A 120 5.04 -11.69 -18.74
C SER A 120 4.28 -12.32 -17.56
N ALA A 121 4.86 -12.24 -16.37
CA ALA A 121 4.27 -12.82 -15.16
C ALA A 121 2.87 -12.26 -14.88
N VAL A 122 2.69 -10.96 -15.09
CA VAL A 122 1.41 -10.28 -14.90
C VAL A 122 0.39 -10.78 -15.92
N ASP A 123 0.84 -11.08 -17.14
CA ASP A 123 -0.03 -11.56 -18.19
C ASP A 123 -0.42 -13.05 -18.07
N ALA A 124 0.40 -13.83 -17.37
CA ALA A 124 0.07 -15.19 -16.96
C ALA A 124 -0.86 -15.25 -15.73
N VAL A 125 -1.10 -14.12 -15.04
CA VAL A 125 -1.97 -14.07 -13.85
C VAL A 125 -3.34 -13.53 -14.22
N ARG A 126 -4.35 -14.37 -14.05
CA ARG A 126 -5.72 -13.93 -13.75
C ARG A 126 -6.09 -14.47 -12.38
N GLY A 127 -6.66 -13.62 -11.53
CA GLY A 127 -7.12 -14.00 -10.20
C GLY A 127 -6.28 -13.46 -9.05
N LEU A 128 -6.49 -14.07 -7.88
CA LEU A 128 -6.02 -13.58 -6.59
C LEU A 128 -4.58 -14.01 -6.30
N LEU A 129 -3.81 -13.07 -5.78
CA LEU A 129 -2.48 -13.28 -5.22
C LEU A 129 -2.47 -12.84 -3.75
N GLU A 130 -1.84 -13.63 -2.89
CA GLU A 130 -2.01 -13.57 -1.43
C GLU A 130 -0.72 -13.30 -0.64
N GLU A 131 0.44 -13.54 -1.24
CA GLU A 131 1.68 -13.60 -0.48
C GLU A 131 2.49 -12.34 -0.70
N VAL A 132 2.34 -11.33 0.17
CA VAL A 132 3.22 -10.14 0.16
C VAL A 132 4.52 -10.45 0.91
N VAL A 133 5.56 -10.87 0.21
CA VAL A 133 6.94 -10.77 0.73
C VAL A 133 7.51 -9.43 0.29
N ALA A 134 7.26 -8.40 1.08
CA ALA A 134 7.85 -7.11 0.76
C ALA A 134 9.36 -7.14 0.98
N ALA A 135 10.12 -6.76 -0.04
CA ALA A 135 11.51 -6.38 0.15
C ALA A 135 11.52 -4.93 0.67
N ASP A 136 12.18 -4.71 1.81
CA ASP A 136 12.21 -3.40 2.47
C ASP A 136 12.70 -2.31 1.51
N GLY A 137 11.83 -1.34 1.27
CA GLY A 137 12.15 -0.03 0.73
C GLY A 137 11.40 0.96 1.58
N ALA A 138 12.13 1.77 2.34
CA ALA A 138 11.55 2.81 3.18
C ALA A 138 12.09 4.13 2.65
N CYS A 139 11.25 4.93 1.99
CA CYS A 139 11.59 6.32 1.79
C CYS A 139 11.34 7.06 3.11
N PRO A 140 12.38 7.52 3.83
CA PRO A 140 12.18 8.29 5.04
C PRO A 140 11.64 9.66 4.66
N THR A 141 10.59 10.11 5.34
CA THR A 141 10.08 11.50 5.25
C THR A 141 11.14 12.54 5.58
N ALA A 142 12.27 12.14 6.18
CA ALA A 142 13.41 13.00 6.54
C ALA A 142 14.44 13.22 5.43
N VAL A 143 14.28 12.65 4.24
CA VAL A 143 15.25 12.83 3.14
C VAL A 143 14.96 14.14 2.39
N PRO A 144 15.95 15.05 2.22
CA PRO A 144 15.74 16.36 1.59
C PRO A 144 15.47 16.31 0.06
N ARG A 145 15.51 15.12 -0.55
CA ARG A 145 15.17 14.89 -1.96
C ARG A 145 13.86 14.12 -2.07
N PRO A 146 13.08 14.32 -3.15
CA PRO A 146 11.93 13.48 -3.44
C PRO A 146 12.34 11.99 -3.48
N CYS A 147 11.49 11.13 -2.93
CA CYS A 147 11.63 9.68 -3.01
C CYS A 147 11.74 9.25 -4.47
N ARG A 148 12.75 8.42 -4.79
CA ARG A 148 12.83 7.74 -6.08
C ARG A 148 12.13 6.39 -6.00
N SER A 149 11.69 5.85 -7.13
CA SER A 149 11.11 4.50 -7.23
C SER A 149 11.98 3.40 -6.63
N SER A 150 13.31 3.54 -6.73
CA SER A 150 14.29 2.64 -6.12
C SER A 150 14.30 2.67 -4.59
N ASP A 151 13.85 3.78 -3.99
CA ASP A 151 13.76 3.94 -2.54
C ASP A 151 12.43 3.40 -1.99
N LEU A 152 11.48 3.09 -2.87
CA LEU A 152 10.15 2.65 -2.51
C LEU A 152 10.08 1.14 -2.33
N ARG A 153 9.16 0.73 -1.46
CA ARG A 153 8.82 -0.67 -1.23
C ARG A 153 8.44 -1.38 -2.52
N VAL A 154 8.89 -2.62 -2.63
CA VAL A 154 8.43 -3.58 -3.62
C VAL A 154 7.50 -4.57 -2.92
N TYR A 155 6.25 -4.67 -3.37
CA TYR A 155 5.34 -5.72 -2.92
C TYR A 155 5.53 -6.91 -3.84
N ASP A 156 6.08 -8.01 -3.33
CA ASP A 156 6.21 -9.25 -4.07
C ASP A 156 5.05 -10.15 -3.70
N PHE A 157 4.18 -10.49 -4.65
CA PHE A 157 2.99 -11.31 -4.49
C PHE A 157 3.23 -12.80 -4.78
N GLY A 158 4.49 -13.20 -4.96
CA GLY A 158 4.86 -14.58 -5.24
C GLY A 158 4.44 -15.05 -6.63
N TRP A 159 4.05 -16.32 -6.72
CA TRP A 159 3.70 -16.99 -7.97
C TRP A 159 2.18 -17.16 -8.09
N PRO A 160 1.58 -16.96 -9.27
CA PRO A 160 0.20 -17.36 -9.52
C PRO A 160 -0.02 -18.85 -9.25
N ARG A 161 -1.14 -19.19 -8.59
CA ARG A 161 -1.54 -20.58 -8.36
C ARG A 161 -1.80 -21.31 -9.69
N GLY A 162 -1.57 -22.62 -9.73
CA GLY A 162 -1.86 -23.46 -10.90
C GLY A 162 -0.71 -23.70 -11.90
N HIS A 163 0.46 -23.09 -11.72
CA HIS A 163 1.61 -23.29 -12.61
C HIS A 163 2.57 -24.41 -12.12
N ALA A 164 2.88 -25.36 -13.02
CA ALA A 164 3.72 -26.53 -12.76
C ALA A 164 5.17 -26.16 -12.40
N ARG A 165 5.80 -26.94 -11.50
CA ARG A 165 7.10 -26.63 -10.86
C ARG A 165 8.29 -26.51 -11.81
N SER A 166 8.21 -27.07 -13.01
CA SER A 166 9.27 -27.07 -14.02
C SER A 166 9.31 -25.81 -14.90
N ALA A 167 8.26 -24.96 -14.90
CA ALA A 167 8.23 -23.68 -15.61
C ALA A 167 8.48 -22.46 -14.68
N ARG A 168 8.87 -22.71 -13.41
CA ARG A 168 8.76 -21.75 -12.29
C ARG A 168 9.86 -20.70 -12.15
N ARG A 169 10.87 -20.63 -13.01
CA ARG A 169 12.06 -19.86 -12.63
C ARG A 169 11.90 -18.33 -12.66
N ASP A 170 10.99 -17.73 -13.44
CA ASP A 170 11.02 -16.25 -13.59
C ASP A 170 9.71 -15.47 -13.40
N LEU A 171 8.54 -16.10 -13.18
CA LEU A 171 7.25 -15.37 -13.15
C LEU A 171 6.78 -15.03 -11.73
N ARG A 172 7.47 -14.12 -11.04
CA ARG A 172 6.99 -13.54 -9.77
C ARG A 172 6.26 -12.23 -10.02
N VAL A 173 5.08 -12.07 -9.44
CA VAL A 173 4.31 -10.82 -9.56
C VAL A 173 4.81 -9.83 -8.54
N ARG A 174 5.42 -8.74 -9.03
CA ARG A 174 5.90 -7.65 -8.18
C ARG A 174 5.15 -6.37 -8.51
N VAL A 175 4.82 -5.60 -7.48
CA VAL A 175 4.27 -4.25 -7.59
C VAL A 175 5.32 -3.25 -7.14
N ARG A 176 5.56 -2.22 -7.96
CA ARG A 176 6.60 -1.20 -7.73
C ARG A 176 6.07 0.20 -8.01
N GLY A 177 6.69 1.19 -7.39
CA GLY A 177 6.39 2.59 -7.67
C GLY A 177 7.08 3.05 -8.95
N ALA A 178 6.36 3.82 -9.77
CA ALA A 178 6.87 4.45 -10.97
C ALA A 178 7.11 5.95 -10.73
N ASP A 179 8.32 6.40 -11.05
CA ASP A 179 8.73 7.80 -11.08
C ASP A 179 9.49 8.11 -12.39
N GLY A 180 9.80 9.39 -12.62
CA GLY A 180 10.58 9.81 -13.78
C GLY A 180 10.06 9.27 -15.12
N ALA A 181 10.92 8.57 -15.87
CA ALA A 181 10.56 7.98 -17.16
C ALA A 181 9.53 6.84 -17.04
N ALA A 182 9.59 6.03 -15.98
CA ALA A 182 8.64 4.94 -15.76
C ALA A 182 7.22 5.48 -15.49
N ALA A 183 7.08 6.67 -14.88
CA ALA A 183 5.78 7.29 -14.67
C ALA A 183 5.03 7.61 -15.98
N ARG A 184 5.75 7.77 -17.11
CA ARG A 184 5.14 7.97 -18.44
C ARG A 184 4.50 6.70 -19.01
N GLN A 185 4.80 5.54 -18.43
CA GLN A 185 4.21 4.27 -18.86
C GLN A 185 2.82 4.05 -18.25
N LEU A 186 2.49 4.71 -17.13
CA LEU A 186 1.22 4.55 -16.41
C LEU A 186 0.03 4.84 -17.33
N GLY A 187 -0.86 3.86 -17.51
CA GLY A 187 -1.99 3.86 -18.43
C GLY A 187 -1.77 3.03 -19.70
N ARG A 188 -0.59 2.39 -19.86
CA ARG A 188 -0.24 1.48 -20.96
C ARG A 188 0.33 0.16 -20.45
N PRO A 189 0.11 -0.97 -21.13
CA PRO A 189 0.77 -2.24 -20.83
C PRO A 189 2.22 -2.21 -21.34
N CYS A 190 3.12 -1.60 -20.59
CA CYS A 190 4.50 -1.36 -21.02
C CYS A 190 5.55 -1.78 -19.98
N ALA A 191 5.13 -2.26 -18.81
CA ALA A 191 6.04 -2.78 -17.81
C ALA A 191 6.59 -4.14 -18.27
N GLU A 192 7.85 -4.42 -17.97
CA GLU A 192 8.48 -5.69 -18.39
C GLU A 192 7.98 -6.85 -17.51
N ASP A 193 8.39 -6.89 -16.24
CA ASP A 193 8.09 -8.01 -15.33
C ASP A 193 7.44 -7.58 -14.00
N CYS A 194 6.68 -6.48 -14.01
CA CYS A 194 6.04 -5.97 -12.81
C CYS A 194 4.76 -5.17 -13.10
N ILE A 195 4.03 -4.86 -12.04
CA ILE A 195 2.94 -3.90 -12.04
C ILE A 195 3.50 -2.58 -11.51
N LEU A 196 3.47 -1.56 -12.34
CA LEU A 196 3.89 -0.22 -11.99
C LEU A 196 2.69 0.60 -11.51
N LEU A 197 2.71 0.99 -10.24
CA LEU A 197 1.78 1.96 -9.67
C LEU A 197 2.43 3.34 -9.63
N PRO A 198 1.66 4.44 -9.51
CA PRO A 198 2.25 5.73 -9.20
C PRO A 198 3.09 5.66 -7.91
N ALA A 199 4.27 6.28 -7.90
CA ALA A 199 5.12 6.36 -6.70
C ALA A 199 4.34 6.83 -5.46
N SER A 200 3.46 7.84 -5.62
CA SER A 200 2.61 8.35 -4.55
C SER A 200 1.61 7.32 -4.00
N LEU A 201 1.11 6.41 -4.84
CA LEU A 201 0.26 5.32 -4.39
C LEU A 201 1.05 4.27 -3.60
N VAL A 202 2.27 3.92 -4.05
CA VAL A 202 3.11 2.97 -3.30
C VAL A 202 3.51 3.53 -1.93
N MET A 203 3.85 4.81 -1.87
CA MET A 203 4.09 5.51 -0.60
C MET A 203 2.86 5.49 0.30
N PHE A 204 1.67 5.75 -0.26
CA PHE A 204 0.41 5.70 0.48
C PHE A 204 0.13 4.30 1.04
N LEU A 205 0.24 3.24 0.22
CA LEU A 205 0.05 1.87 0.67
C LEU A 205 1.02 1.49 1.81
N ASP A 206 2.25 2.01 1.74
CA ASP A 206 3.30 1.73 2.71
C ASP A 206 3.14 2.51 4.02
N GLU A 207 2.77 3.79 3.93
CA GLU A 207 2.56 4.67 5.07
C GLU A 207 1.43 4.14 5.96
N TYR A 208 0.30 3.77 5.35
CA TYR A 208 -0.89 3.28 6.04
C TYR A 208 -0.92 1.76 6.29
N GLY A 209 0.08 1.02 5.78
CA GLY A 209 0.14 -0.44 5.92
C GLY A 209 -1.09 -1.16 5.34
N VAL A 210 -1.62 -0.65 4.23
CA VAL A 210 -2.91 -1.10 3.65
C VAL A 210 -2.89 -2.58 3.29
N LEU A 211 -1.74 -3.06 2.80
CA LEU A 211 -1.52 -4.43 2.34
C LEU A 211 -0.64 -5.25 3.31
N ASP A 212 -0.60 -4.87 4.60
CA ASP A 212 0.27 -5.46 5.63
C ASP A 212 -0.44 -6.45 6.58
N GLU A 213 -1.58 -7.03 6.18
CA GLU A 213 -2.22 -8.09 6.96
C GLU A 213 -1.25 -9.28 7.15
N GLY A 214 -1.03 -9.67 8.41
CA GLY A 214 -0.10 -10.75 8.76
C GLY A 214 1.38 -10.37 8.74
N SER A 215 1.73 -9.13 8.37
CA SER A 215 3.10 -8.62 8.46
C SER A 215 3.49 -8.28 9.90
N ALA A 216 4.74 -8.60 10.27
CA ALA A 216 5.36 -8.22 11.54
C ALA A 216 5.90 -6.79 11.56
N ARG A 217 5.72 -6.02 10.48
CA ARG A 217 6.26 -4.67 10.34
C ARG A 217 5.62 -3.71 11.36
N PRO A 218 6.42 -2.84 12.00
CA PRO A 218 5.89 -1.77 12.85
C PRO A 218 4.95 -0.85 12.06
N GLN A 219 3.76 -0.62 12.60
CA GLN A 219 2.74 0.23 11.99
C GLN A 219 2.96 1.69 12.37
N ARG A 220 2.86 2.58 11.38
CA ARG A 220 2.84 4.04 11.62
C ARG A 220 1.45 4.53 12.02
N HIS A 221 0.42 3.93 11.44
CA HIS A 221 -1.00 4.21 11.69
C HIS A 221 -1.75 2.92 12.02
N VAL A 222 -2.81 3.00 12.84
CA VAL A 222 -3.70 1.85 13.04
C VAL A 222 -4.71 1.88 11.91
N LEU A 223 -4.66 0.86 11.06
CA LEU A 223 -5.66 0.64 10.03
C LEU A 223 -6.38 -0.68 10.34
N PRO A 224 -7.66 -0.67 10.74
CA PRO A 224 -8.45 -1.89 10.81
C PRO A 224 -8.62 -2.48 9.41
N PHE A 225 -8.88 -3.79 9.31
CA PHE A 225 -9.21 -4.44 8.04
C PHE A 225 -8.09 -4.35 6.99
N ARG A 226 -6.82 -4.35 7.40
CA ARG A 226 -5.70 -4.49 6.46
C ARG A 226 -5.94 -5.72 5.58
N GLY A 227 -5.58 -5.60 4.32
CA GLY A 227 -5.52 -6.75 3.43
C GLY A 227 -4.09 -7.18 3.18
N ARG A 228 -3.94 -8.14 2.28
CA ARG A 228 -2.66 -8.61 1.72
C ARG A 228 -2.81 -9.06 0.27
N HIS A 229 -3.91 -8.67 -0.36
CA HIS A 229 -4.39 -9.28 -1.58
C HIS A 229 -4.24 -8.33 -2.76
N LEU A 230 -3.67 -8.86 -3.83
CA LEU A 230 -3.72 -8.27 -5.16
C LEU A 230 -4.63 -9.13 -6.03
N LEU A 231 -5.60 -8.52 -6.67
CA LEU A 231 -6.47 -9.17 -7.64
C LEU A 231 -6.17 -8.61 -9.03
N VAL A 232 -5.72 -9.47 -9.95
CA VAL A 232 -5.52 -9.07 -11.34
C VAL A 232 -6.72 -9.53 -12.16
N VAL A 233 -7.41 -8.58 -12.79
CA VAL A 233 -8.59 -8.79 -13.61
C VAL A 233 -8.33 -8.33 -15.03
N ASP A 234 -9.09 -8.85 -15.98
CA ASP A 234 -9.17 -8.33 -17.34
C ASP A 234 -10.63 -8.00 -17.61
N SER A 235 -10.93 -6.72 -17.88
CA SER A 235 -12.31 -6.31 -18.17
C SER A 235 -12.80 -6.71 -19.56
N GLU A 236 -11.93 -7.24 -20.42
CA GLU A 236 -12.26 -7.66 -21.80
C GLU A 236 -12.91 -6.53 -22.63
N ARG A 237 -12.60 -5.28 -22.28
CA ARG A 237 -13.01 -4.12 -23.06
C ARG A 237 -12.22 -4.03 -24.35
N ASP A 238 -12.93 -3.74 -25.43
CA ASP A 238 -12.36 -3.48 -26.76
C ASP A 238 -12.04 -1.99 -26.98
N GLU A 239 -12.58 -1.12 -26.12
CA GLU A 239 -12.42 0.34 -26.23
C GLU A 239 -12.01 0.98 -24.91
N ARG A 240 -11.22 2.05 -25.01
CA ARG A 240 -10.71 2.79 -23.85
C ARG A 240 -11.82 3.67 -23.27
N PRO A 241 -12.19 3.48 -21.99
CA PRO A 241 -13.20 4.33 -21.39
C PRO A 241 -12.67 5.75 -21.14
N GLY A 242 -13.58 6.74 -21.21
CA GLY A 242 -13.22 8.14 -20.99
C GLY A 242 -12.64 8.45 -19.61
N TRP A 243 -12.94 7.64 -18.59
CA TRP A 243 -12.41 7.79 -17.24
C TRP A 243 -10.99 7.22 -17.05
N SER A 244 -10.48 6.43 -18.02
CA SER A 244 -9.09 5.96 -18.05
C SER A 244 -8.36 6.52 -19.27
N PRO A 245 -8.02 7.83 -19.26
CA PRO A 245 -7.38 8.47 -20.39
C PRO A 245 -6.01 7.85 -20.68
N PRO A 246 -5.52 7.95 -21.94
CA PRO A 246 -4.17 7.51 -22.26
C PRO A 246 -3.14 8.30 -21.43
N PRO A 247 -1.92 7.75 -21.26
CA PRO A 247 -0.87 8.45 -20.53
C PRO A 247 -0.58 9.80 -21.17
N LEU A 248 -0.33 10.79 -20.31
CA LEU A 248 0.17 12.10 -20.73
C LEU A 248 1.47 11.92 -21.51
N ALA A 249 1.55 12.53 -22.70
CA ALA A 249 2.71 12.48 -23.58
C ALA A 249 3.96 13.14 -22.97
#